data_AF-A0A356UCX6-F1
#
_entry.id   AF-A0A356UCX6-F1
#
_cell.length_a   1.000
_cell.length_b   1.000
_cell.length_c   1.000
_cell.angle_alpha   90.00
_cell.angle_beta   90.00
_cell.angle_gamma   90.00
#
_symmetry.space_group_name_H-M   'P 1'
#
loop_
_entity.id
_entity.type
_entity.pdbx_description
1 polymer ?
#
loop_
_entity_poly.entity_id
_entity_poly.type
_entity_poly.pdbx_seq_one_letter_code
_entity_poly.pdbx_strand_id
1 'polypeptide(L)'
;MARQKKLLRDNYHQARWDEAIIFEMSVPGERGVLVPLACQNIIGQVGDGVSAIPANLRRKKAPALPEVNQMRVNRHFYHLSQETLGTDVTLGISEGTCTMKYSPKVQEHMAARHPGIVNVHPLQDPDTMQGILEIYYQVEQFLKEISGMDAFSLQPGGGAHGVYANASMIRAYHRARGDNKRTEIITTMFSHPCDAATPNTAGFKVITLMPDESG
;
A
#
# COMPACT_ATOMS: atom_id res chain seq x y z
N MET A 1 2.11 -15.10 -47.72
CA MET A 1 1.07 -15.53 -46.75
C MET A 1 1.67 -15.46 -45.35
N ALA A 2 1.32 -14.43 -44.57
CA ALA A 2 1.80 -14.31 -43.19
C ALA A 2 1.12 -15.39 -42.34
N ARG A 3 1.91 -16.29 -41.77
CA ARG A 3 1.44 -17.35 -40.89
C ARG A 3 0.85 -16.68 -39.64
N GLN A 4 -0.49 -16.67 -39.51
CA GLN A 4 -1.18 -16.37 -38.26
C GLN A 4 -0.66 -17.34 -37.20
N LYS A 5 0.37 -16.94 -36.47
CA LYS A 5 0.89 -17.70 -35.34
C LYS A 5 -0.19 -17.60 -34.28
N LYS A 6 -0.87 -18.71 -33.99
CA LYS A 6 -1.81 -18.83 -32.87
C LYS A 6 -1.03 -18.41 -31.60
N LEU A 7 -1.25 -17.18 -31.13
CA LEU A 7 -0.53 -16.60 -29.98
C LEU A 7 -1.05 -17.15 -28.65
N LEU A 8 -2.21 -17.79 -28.67
CA LEU A 8 -2.83 -18.43 -27.52
C LEU A 8 -2.21 -19.83 -27.34
N ARG A 9 -1.55 -20.03 -26.20
CA ARG A 9 -1.08 -21.34 -25.77
C ARG A 9 -2.28 -22.10 -25.20
N ASP A 10 -2.68 -23.18 -25.85
CA ASP A 10 -3.86 -23.97 -25.45
C ASP A 10 -3.60 -24.89 -24.23
N ASN A 11 -2.34 -25.04 -23.80
CA ASN A 11 -1.91 -25.94 -22.71
C ASN A 11 -1.40 -25.19 -21.46
N TYR A 12 -1.82 -23.95 -21.24
CA TYR A 12 -1.51 -23.26 -19.99
C TYR A 12 -2.42 -23.79 -18.87
N HIS A 13 -1.81 -24.24 -17.77
CA HIS A 13 -2.51 -24.65 -16.56
C HIS A 13 -2.05 -23.76 -15.41
N GLN A 14 -2.99 -23.01 -14.84
CA GLN A 14 -2.74 -22.26 -13.61
C GLN A 14 -2.55 -23.26 -12.46
N ALA A 15 -1.60 -22.98 -11.56
CA ALA A 15 -1.42 -23.80 -10.37
C ALA A 15 -2.71 -23.78 -9.54
N ARG A 16 -3.08 -24.94 -9.00
CA ARG A 16 -4.23 -25.12 -8.11
C ARG A 16 -3.85 -26.11 -7.04
N TRP A 17 -3.99 -25.71 -5.79
CA TRP A 17 -3.69 -26.49 -4.61
C TRP A 17 -4.99 -26.82 -3.87
N ASP A 18 -5.19 -28.10 -3.56
CA ASP A 18 -6.28 -28.53 -2.69
C ASP A 18 -5.79 -28.43 -1.23
N GLU A 19 -5.76 -27.21 -0.72
CA GLU A 19 -5.29 -26.87 0.63
C GLU A 19 -6.38 -26.13 1.41
N ALA A 20 -6.53 -26.47 2.69
CA ALA A 20 -7.43 -25.79 3.60
C ALA A 20 -6.97 -24.34 3.84
N ILE A 21 -7.89 -23.44 4.22
CA ILE A 21 -7.46 -22.08 4.61
C ILE A 21 -6.60 -22.13 5.88
N ILE A 22 -5.71 -21.16 6.08
CA ILE A 22 -4.73 -21.22 7.18
C ILE A 22 -5.33 -21.41 8.58
N PHE A 23 -6.58 -20.99 8.79
CA PHE A 23 -7.31 -21.19 10.06
C PHE A 23 -7.74 -22.65 10.28
N GLU A 24 -8.07 -23.37 9.21
CA GLU A 24 -8.44 -24.80 9.26
C GLU A 24 -7.20 -25.69 9.41
N MET A 25 -6.02 -25.18 9.04
CA MET A 25 -4.74 -25.83 9.25
C MET A 25 -4.25 -25.76 10.70
N SER A 26 -4.89 -24.96 11.55
CA SER A 26 -4.46 -24.68 12.92
C SER A 26 -4.44 -25.93 13.80
N VAL A 27 -3.34 -26.15 14.51
CA VAL A 27 -3.19 -27.21 15.52
C VAL A 27 -2.96 -26.55 16.88
N PRO A 28 -3.85 -26.74 17.87
CA PRO A 28 -3.71 -26.10 19.17
C PRO A 28 -2.32 -26.33 19.81
N GLY A 29 -1.67 -25.25 20.22
CA GLY A 29 -0.33 -25.25 20.80
C GLY A 29 0.82 -25.23 19.79
N GLU A 30 0.57 -25.34 18.48
CA GLU A 30 1.62 -25.31 17.46
C GLU A 30 2.23 -23.90 17.33
N ARG A 31 3.56 -23.83 17.18
CA ARG A 31 4.31 -22.57 17.15
C ARG A 31 5.09 -22.42 15.85
N GLY A 32 4.92 -21.27 15.21
CA GLY A 32 5.65 -20.89 14.01
C GLY A 32 7.07 -20.41 14.31
N VAL A 33 7.18 -19.13 14.67
CA VAL A 33 8.45 -18.49 15.03
C VAL A 33 8.49 -18.26 16.53
N LEU A 34 9.58 -18.66 17.18
CA LEU A 34 9.86 -18.30 18.56
C LEU A 34 10.56 -16.94 18.58
N VAL A 35 9.94 -15.96 19.22
CA VAL A 35 10.57 -14.66 19.44
C VAL A 35 11.62 -14.77 20.54
N PRO A 36 12.76 -14.06 20.41
CA PRO A 36 13.76 -14.01 21.47
C PRO A 36 13.11 -13.53 22.77
N LEU A 37 13.35 -14.26 23.86
CA LEU A 37 12.89 -13.86 25.18
C LEU A 37 13.78 -12.74 25.72
N ALA A 38 13.21 -11.91 26.61
CA ALA A 38 13.96 -10.89 27.32
C ALA A 38 15.11 -11.53 28.11
N CYS A 39 16.25 -10.82 28.19
CA CYS A 39 17.38 -11.28 28.99
C CYS A 39 17.06 -11.23 30.50
N GLN A 40 17.80 -12.01 31.30
CA GLN A 40 17.56 -12.12 32.75
C GLN A 40 17.61 -10.77 33.47
N ASN A 41 18.46 -9.84 33.02
CA ASN A 41 18.55 -8.50 33.61
C ASN A 41 17.23 -7.72 33.43
N ILE A 42 16.59 -7.83 32.28
CA ILE A 42 15.30 -7.17 32.02
C ILE A 42 14.19 -7.87 32.83
N ILE A 43 14.18 -9.19 32.87
CA ILE A 43 13.21 -9.95 33.66
C ILE A 43 13.33 -9.60 35.15
N GLY A 44 14.55 -9.45 35.68
CA GLY A 44 14.77 -9.05 37.07
C GLY A 44 14.26 -7.65 37.40
N GLN A 45 14.25 -6.74 36.43
CA GLN A 45 13.77 -5.36 36.63
C GLN A 45 12.26 -5.20 36.41
N VAL A 46 11.71 -5.87 35.39
CA VAL A 46 10.33 -5.67 34.91
C VAL A 46 9.38 -6.79 35.38
N GLY A 47 9.91 -7.94 35.77
CA GLY A 47 9.14 -9.14 36.10
C GLY A 47 8.55 -9.81 34.87
N ASP A 48 7.31 -10.30 34.98
CA ASP A 48 6.59 -10.99 33.90
C ASP A 48 6.02 -10.04 32.81
N GLY A 49 6.12 -8.72 33.01
CA GLY A 49 5.54 -7.67 32.15
C GLY A 49 4.00 -7.59 32.16
N VAL A 50 3.31 -8.67 32.51
CA VAL A 50 1.84 -8.77 32.52
C VAL A 50 1.24 -8.26 33.83
N SER A 51 1.92 -8.51 34.94
CA SER A 51 1.47 -8.10 36.27
C SER A 51 1.41 -6.58 36.43
N ALA A 52 2.20 -5.84 35.66
CA ALA A 52 2.18 -4.37 35.57
C ALA A 52 0.91 -3.82 34.89
N ILE A 53 0.23 -4.61 34.07
CA ILE A 53 -1.00 -4.19 33.38
C ILE A 53 -2.18 -4.33 34.36
N PRO A 54 -3.02 -3.31 34.57
CA PRO A 54 -4.22 -3.42 35.40
C PRO A 54 -5.11 -4.60 35.00
N ALA A 55 -5.60 -5.38 35.97
CA ALA A 55 -6.29 -6.64 35.70
C ALA A 55 -7.52 -6.50 34.78
N ASN A 56 -8.23 -5.37 34.86
CA ASN A 56 -9.37 -5.04 34.01
C ASN A 56 -9.00 -4.75 32.55
N LEU A 57 -7.72 -4.44 32.26
CA LEU A 57 -7.20 -4.20 30.91
C LEU A 57 -6.53 -5.45 30.30
N ARG A 58 -6.30 -6.49 31.10
CA ARG A 58 -5.70 -7.74 30.61
C ARG A 58 -6.68 -8.47 29.70
N ARG A 59 -6.18 -8.94 28.56
CA ARG A 59 -6.96 -9.72 27.61
C ARG A 59 -7.39 -11.05 28.26
N LYS A 60 -8.69 -11.29 28.36
CA LYS A 60 -9.25 -12.51 28.98
C LYS A 60 -9.23 -13.75 28.09
N LYS A 61 -9.25 -13.55 26.77
CA LYS A 61 -9.28 -14.61 25.75
C LYS A 61 -8.24 -14.33 24.68
N ALA A 62 -7.41 -15.32 24.35
CA ALA A 62 -6.43 -15.21 23.26
C ALA A 62 -7.10 -14.81 21.92
N PRO A 63 -6.40 -14.09 21.03
CA PRO A 63 -6.92 -13.87 19.68
C PRO A 63 -7.07 -15.21 18.96
N ALA A 64 -8.10 -15.32 18.11
CA ALA A 64 -8.29 -16.49 17.25
C ALA A 64 -7.35 -16.42 16.04
N LEU A 65 -6.04 -16.43 16.28
CA LEU A 65 -5.01 -16.54 15.25
C LEU A 65 -4.71 -18.02 14.98
N PRO A 66 -4.31 -18.39 13.76
CA PRO A 66 -3.93 -19.76 13.43
C PRO A 66 -2.64 -20.15 14.15
N GLU A 67 -2.63 -21.35 14.73
CA GLU A 67 -1.48 -21.97 15.37
C GLU A 67 -0.86 -22.96 14.38
N VAL A 68 0.14 -22.50 13.62
CA VAL A 68 0.74 -23.25 12.51
C VAL A 68 2.27 -23.10 12.53
N ASN A 69 2.99 -24.19 12.31
CA ASN A 69 4.46 -24.14 12.29
C ASN A 69 5.03 -23.39 11.08
N GLN A 70 6.29 -22.95 11.18
CA GLN A 70 6.91 -22.09 10.16
C GLN A 70 6.94 -22.72 8.76
N MET A 71 7.19 -24.02 8.65
CA MET A 71 7.25 -24.71 7.35
C MET A 71 5.87 -24.73 6.68
N ARG A 72 4.82 -25.02 7.45
CA ARG A 72 3.43 -25.03 6.96
C ARG A 72 2.96 -23.64 6.55
N VAL A 73 3.30 -22.61 7.33
CA VAL A 73 3.03 -21.20 6.94
C VAL A 73 3.71 -20.84 5.63
N ASN A 74 5.00 -21.17 5.49
CA ASN A 74 5.76 -20.91 4.26
C ASN A 74 5.15 -21.64 3.05
N ARG A 75 4.78 -22.92 3.23
CA ARG A 75 4.14 -23.70 2.18
C ARG A 75 2.81 -23.08 1.74
N HIS A 76 1.98 -22.68 2.70
CA HIS A 76 0.68 -22.07 2.42
C HIS A 76 0.81 -20.80 1.58
N PHE A 77 1.64 -19.84 1.99
CA PHE A 77 1.85 -18.61 1.22
C PHE A 77 2.56 -18.84 -0.11
N TYR A 78 3.41 -19.88 -0.21
CA TYR A 78 4.00 -20.28 -1.48
C TYR A 78 2.95 -20.82 -2.45
N HIS A 79 2.06 -21.71 -1.99
CA HIS A 79 0.94 -22.19 -2.80
C HIS A 79 0.03 -21.05 -3.26
N LEU A 80 -0.39 -20.17 -2.34
CA LEU A 80 -1.19 -18.98 -2.69
C LEU A 80 -0.50 -18.08 -3.72
N SER A 81 0.84 -17.92 -3.63
CA SER A 81 1.59 -17.14 -4.61
C SER A 81 1.55 -17.74 -6.01
N GLN A 82 1.49 -19.07 -6.12
CA GLN A 82 1.36 -19.77 -7.40
C GLN A 82 -0.06 -19.69 -7.95
N GLU A 83 -1.07 -19.62 -7.08
CA GLU A 83 -2.48 -19.43 -7.45
C GLU A 83 -2.81 -17.99 -7.83
N THR A 84 -1.89 -17.05 -7.58
CA THR A 84 -2.07 -15.62 -7.88
C THR A 84 -1.42 -15.26 -9.23
N LEU A 85 -2.18 -14.58 -10.10
CA LEU A 85 -1.63 -13.98 -11.31
C LEU A 85 -1.06 -12.59 -11.03
N GLY A 86 -0.02 -12.20 -11.76
CA GLY A 86 0.59 -10.88 -11.64
C GLY A 86 1.60 -10.63 -12.75
N THR A 87 2.11 -9.40 -12.84
CA THR A 87 3.01 -8.95 -13.93
C THR A 87 4.28 -9.78 -14.06
N ASP A 88 4.78 -10.36 -12.96
CA ASP A 88 5.96 -11.23 -13.00
C ASP A 88 5.67 -12.63 -13.55
N VAL A 89 4.41 -13.08 -13.48
CA VAL A 89 3.99 -14.44 -13.85
C VAL A 89 3.40 -14.48 -15.26
N THR A 90 2.65 -13.44 -15.65
CA THR A 90 1.98 -13.38 -16.95
C THR A 90 2.25 -12.07 -17.70
N LEU A 91 2.43 -12.19 -19.01
CA LEU A 91 2.46 -11.05 -19.92
C LEU A 91 1.02 -10.60 -20.17
N GLY A 92 0.65 -9.42 -19.67
CA GLY A 92 -0.53 -8.71 -20.17
C GLY A 92 -1.84 -8.93 -19.42
N ILE A 93 -1.85 -8.80 -18.09
CA ILE A 93 -3.06 -8.27 -17.44
C ILE A 93 -3.09 -6.77 -17.78
N SER A 94 -3.59 -6.44 -18.98
CA SER A 94 -3.76 -5.06 -19.41
C SER A 94 -4.98 -4.48 -18.72
N GLU A 95 -4.85 -4.16 -17.44
CA GLU A 95 -5.83 -3.34 -16.74
C GLU A 95 -5.61 -1.90 -17.21
N GLY A 96 -6.51 -1.42 -18.07
CA GLY A 96 -6.52 -0.02 -18.48
C GLY A 96 -6.49 0.88 -17.25
N THR A 97 -5.73 1.97 -17.31
CA THR A 97 -5.45 2.93 -16.21
C THR A 97 -4.42 2.50 -15.15
N CYS A 98 -4.10 1.21 -14.99
CA CYS A 98 -3.22 0.74 -13.90
C CYS A 98 -1.71 0.82 -14.22
N THR A 99 -1.33 0.94 -15.50
CA THR A 99 0.07 1.02 -15.94
C THR A 99 0.94 -0.12 -15.35
N MET A 100 0.54 -1.38 -15.61
CA MET A 100 1.23 -2.59 -15.15
C MET A 100 2.58 -2.80 -15.85
N LYS A 101 3.56 -1.91 -15.57
CA LYS A 101 4.92 -1.95 -16.10
C LYS A 101 5.80 -2.91 -15.30
N TYR A 102 6.93 -3.30 -15.89
CA TYR A 102 7.95 -4.05 -15.17
C TYR A 102 8.40 -3.32 -13.90
N SER A 103 8.43 -4.03 -12.78
CA SER A 103 8.97 -3.56 -11.50
C SER A 103 10.38 -4.14 -11.30
N PRO A 104 11.45 -3.36 -11.54
CA PRO A 104 12.82 -3.86 -11.48
C PRO A 104 13.18 -4.43 -10.11
N LYS A 105 13.62 -5.70 -10.06
CA LYS A 105 13.90 -6.38 -8.78
C LYS A 105 15.00 -5.72 -7.95
N VAL A 106 15.90 -5.00 -8.59
CA VAL A 106 16.92 -4.20 -7.90
C VAL A 106 16.30 -3.12 -7.00
N GLN A 107 15.18 -2.51 -7.40
CA GLN A 107 14.48 -1.49 -6.62
C GLN A 107 13.84 -2.09 -5.37
N GLU A 108 13.16 -3.23 -5.53
CA GLU A 108 12.59 -3.99 -4.40
C GLU A 108 13.66 -4.41 -3.39
N HIS A 109 14.79 -4.93 -3.88
CA HIS A 109 15.90 -5.33 -3.00
C HIS A 109 16.49 -4.14 -2.23
N MET A 110 16.61 -2.99 -2.89
CA MET A 110 17.10 -1.77 -2.24
C MET A 110 16.13 -1.31 -1.15
N ALA A 111 14.84 -1.16 -1.48
CA ALA A 111 13.83 -0.67 -0.54
C ALA A 111 13.61 -1.62 0.65
N ALA A 112 13.66 -2.94 0.43
CA ALA A 112 13.34 -3.93 1.46
C ALA A 112 14.54 -4.33 2.34
N ARG A 113 15.78 -4.00 1.96
CA ARG A 113 16.98 -4.49 2.67
C ARG A 113 17.96 -3.41 3.08
N HIS A 114 17.91 -2.22 2.48
CA HIS A 114 18.87 -1.17 2.81
C HIS A 114 18.62 -0.65 4.24
N PRO A 115 19.57 -0.79 5.20
CA PRO A 115 19.33 -0.43 6.60
C PRO A 115 18.95 1.04 6.79
N GLY A 116 19.52 1.94 5.98
CA GLY A 116 19.18 3.36 5.98
C GLY A 116 17.79 3.70 5.44
N ILE A 117 17.01 2.71 5.01
CA ILE A 117 15.59 2.86 4.60
C ILE A 117 14.70 2.10 5.59
N VAL A 118 15.00 0.83 5.86
CA VAL A 118 14.10 -0.04 6.65
C VAL A 118 14.18 0.15 8.17
N ASN A 119 15.31 0.66 8.69
CA ASN A 119 15.54 0.82 10.13
C ASN A 119 15.48 2.29 10.56
N VAL A 120 14.53 3.03 10.01
CA VAL A 120 14.37 4.47 10.29
C VAL A 120 13.06 4.71 11.01
N HIS A 121 13.11 5.49 12.10
CA HIS A 121 11.91 5.95 12.78
C HIS A 121 11.53 7.34 12.23
N PRO A 122 10.27 7.59 11.82
CA PRO A 122 9.89 8.85 11.17
C PRO A 122 10.05 10.10 12.05
N LEU A 123 10.17 9.93 13.36
CA LEU A 123 10.40 11.01 14.34
C LEU A 123 11.82 11.02 14.93
N GLN A 124 12.78 10.30 14.36
CA GLN A 124 14.17 10.43 14.81
C GLN A 124 14.76 11.78 14.39
N ASP A 125 15.94 12.12 14.92
CA ASP A 125 16.61 13.37 14.62
C ASP A 125 16.83 13.52 13.08
N PRO A 126 16.37 14.63 12.45
CA PRO A 126 16.59 14.89 11.02
C PRO A 126 18.03 14.82 10.57
N ASP A 127 19.01 15.12 11.43
CA ASP A 127 20.43 15.04 11.11
C ASP A 127 20.87 13.59 10.82
N THR A 128 20.13 12.61 11.34
CA THR A 128 20.37 11.18 11.07
C THR A 128 19.62 10.66 9.82
N MET A 129 18.84 11.51 9.15
CA MET A 129 17.96 11.15 8.02
C MET A 129 18.31 11.86 6.71
N GLN A 130 19.44 12.56 6.64
CA GLN A 130 19.79 13.41 5.48
C GLN A 130 19.77 12.66 4.14
N GLY A 131 20.15 11.38 4.10
CA GLY A 131 20.06 10.58 2.87
C GLY A 131 18.62 10.37 2.38
N ILE A 132 17.65 10.16 3.28
CA ILE A 132 16.23 10.04 2.90
C ILE A 132 15.69 11.42 2.47
N LEU A 133 16.08 12.48 3.17
CA LEU A 133 15.65 13.83 2.85
C LEU A 133 16.19 14.28 1.48
N GLU A 134 17.42 13.89 1.14
CA GLU A 134 17.98 14.09 -0.19
C GLU A 134 17.17 13.36 -1.27
N ILE A 135 16.79 12.09 -1.03
CA ILE A 135 15.92 11.34 -1.94
C ILE A 135 14.59 12.08 -2.16
N TYR A 136 13.96 12.59 -1.10
CA TYR A 136 12.71 13.34 -1.21
C TYR A 136 12.88 14.61 -2.04
N TYR A 137 13.94 15.37 -1.76
CA TYR A 137 14.25 16.59 -2.51
C TYR A 137 14.50 16.31 -4.00
N GLN A 138 15.31 15.29 -4.33
CA GLN A 138 15.60 14.94 -5.72
C GLN A 138 14.35 14.45 -6.45
N VAL A 139 13.51 13.63 -5.81
CA VAL A 139 12.24 13.18 -6.38
C VAL A 139 11.31 14.36 -6.64
N GLU A 140 11.23 15.33 -5.72
CA GLU A 140 10.49 16.57 -5.96
C GLU A 140 11.00 17.30 -7.21
N GLN A 141 12.32 17.47 -7.36
CA GLN A 141 12.88 18.14 -8.54
C GLN A 141 12.55 17.41 -9.84
N PHE A 142 12.63 16.08 -9.87
CA PHE A 142 12.24 15.29 -11.05
C PHE A 142 10.77 15.48 -11.40
N LEU A 143 9.87 15.47 -10.41
CA LEU A 143 8.44 15.65 -10.64
C LEU A 143 8.12 17.07 -11.13
N LYS A 144 8.79 18.09 -10.59
CA LYS A 144 8.68 19.48 -11.07
C LYS A 144 9.06 19.60 -12.54
N GLU A 145 10.21 19.04 -12.93
CA GLU A 145 10.69 19.07 -14.31
C GLU A 145 9.74 18.33 -15.27
N ILE A 146 9.24 17.15 -14.88
CA ILE A 146 8.34 16.34 -15.73
C ILE A 146 6.97 17.00 -15.92
N SER A 147 6.44 17.66 -14.88
CA SER A 147 5.07 18.17 -14.87
C SER A 147 4.93 19.66 -15.16
N GLY A 148 6.00 20.43 -15.01
CA GLY A 148 5.98 21.89 -15.07
C GLY A 148 5.37 22.58 -13.84
N MET A 149 5.21 21.89 -12.72
CA MET A 149 4.69 22.47 -11.47
C MET A 149 5.80 23.09 -10.61
N ASP A 150 5.44 24.08 -9.77
CA ASP A 150 6.40 24.79 -8.92
C ASP A 150 6.87 23.99 -7.68
N ALA A 151 6.04 23.07 -7.18
CA ALA A 151 6.30 22.29 -5.97
C ALA A 151 5.51 20.97 -5.94
N PHE A 152 6.01 19.97 -5.21
CA PHE A 152 5.30 18.71 -4.93
C PHE A 152 5.29 18.36 -3.44
N SER A 153 4.20 17.73 -2.99
CA SER A 153 4.14 17.07 -1.69
C SER A 153 4.15 15.55 -1.87
N LEU A 154 5.06 14.88 -1.17
CA LEU A 154 5.17 13.41 -1.14
C LEU A 154 4.37 12.77 0.01
N GLN A 155 3.57 13.56 0.73
CA GLN A 155 2.75 13.08 1.84
C GLN A 155 1.59 12.14 1.42
N PRO A 156 0.88 12.37 0.29
CA PRO A 156 -0.23 11.50 -0.09
C PRO A 156 0.24 10.08 -0.49
N GLY A 157 -0.17 9.07 0.28
CA GLY A 157 0.22 7.66 0.04
C GLY A 157 -0.47 6.94 -1.12
N GLY A 158 -1.24 7.63 -1.97
CA GLY A 158 -1.93 7.04 -3.11
C GLY A 158 -2.76 8.06 -3.91
N GLY A 159 -3.18 7.69 -5.13
CA GLY A 159 -3.82 8.62 -6.07
C GLY A 159 -5.07 9.32 -5.51
N ALA A 160 -6.01 8.56 -4.93
CA ALA A 160 -7.21 9.13 -4.30
C ALA A 160 -6.88 10.08 -3.12
N HIS A 161 -5.84 9.76 -2.34
CA HIS A 161 -5.37 10.65 -1.28
C HIS A 161 -4.78 11.95 -1.87
N GLY A 162 -4.08 11.85 -3.00
CA GLY A 162 -3.59 13.02 -3.75
C GLY A 162 -4.72 13.93 -4.23
N VAL A 163 -5.79 13.36 -4.80
CA VAL A 163 -6.96 14.15 -5.24
C VAL A 163 -7.66 14.82 -4.06
N TYR A 164 -7.80 14.12 -2.92
CA TYR A 164 -8.32 14.70 -1.69
C TYR A 164 -7.47 15.87 -1.17
N ALA A 165 -6.14 15.70 -1.17
CA ALA A 165 -5.20 16.74 -0.76
C ALA A 165 -5.31 17.96 -1.68
N ASN A 166 -5.44 17.74 -3.00
CA ASN A 166 -5.62 18.81 -3.98
C ASN A 166 -6.94 19.57 -3.74
N ALA A 167 -8.07 18.87 -3.57
CA ALA A 167 -9.34 19.51 -3.24
C ALA A 167 -9.24 20.33 -1.94
N SER A 168 -8.58 19.78 -0.91
CA SER A 168 -8.35 20.47 0.35
C SER A 168 -7.50 21.74 0.18
N MET A 169 -6.44 21.68 -0.63
CA MET A 169 -5.58 22.81 -0.97
C MET A 169 -6.35 23.90 -1.74
N ILE A 170 -7.12 23.54 -2.76
CA ILE A 170 -7.98 24.46 -3.53
C ILE A 170 -8.96 25.20 -2.60
N ARG A 171 -9.58 24.47 -1.67
CA ARG A 171 -10.49 25.07 -0.68
C ARG A 171 -9.76 26.04 0.24
N ALA A 172 -8.59 25.66 0.75
CA ALA A 172 -7.78 26.51 1.62
C ALA A 172 -7.35 27.80 0.89
N TYR A 173 -6.94 27.68 -0.37
CA TYR A 173 -6.57 28.80 -1.24
C TYR A 173 -7.71 29.81 -1.38
N HIS A 174 -8.93 29.35 -1.71
CA HIS A 174 -10.08 30.24 -1.86
C HIS A 174 -10.48 30.91 -0.53
N ARG A 175 -10.47 30.16 0.57
CA ARG A 175 -10.75 30.70 1.91
C ARG A 175 -9.75 31.78 2.34
N ALA A 176 -8.46 31.57 2.08
CA ALA A 176 -7.41 32.54 2.40
C ALA A 176 -7.58 33.88 1.66
N ARG A 177 -8.29 33.88 0.52
CA ARG A 177 -8.62 35.08 -0.26
C ARG A 177 -10.01 35.65 0.04
N GLY A 178 -10.72 35.07 1.01
CA GLY A 178 -12.09 35.45 1.34
C GLY A 178 -13.15 35.00 0.32
N ASP A 179 -12.80 34.17 -0.67
CA ASP A 179 -13.74 33.68 -1.67
C ASP A 179 -14.40 32.37 -1.20
N ASN A 180 -15.42 32.51 -0.36
CA ASN A 180 -16.16 31.36 0.16
C ASN A 180 -17.24 30.82 -0.80
N LYS A 181 -17.36 31.39 -2.01
CA LYS A 181 -18.39 30.99 -2.99
C LYS A 181 -17.94 29.84 -3.90
N ARG A 182 -16.64 29.51 -3.91
CA ARG A 182 -16.06 28.42 -4.70
C ARG A 182 -16.24 27.08 -4.01
N THR A 183 -17.47 26.59 -4.03
CA THR A 183 -17.88 25.35 -3.34
C THR A 183 -18.22 24.21 -4.28
N GLU A 184 -18.01 24.39 -5.59
CA GLU A 184 -18.34 23.40 -6.61
C GLU A 184 -17.07 22.90 -7.31
N ILE A 185 -17.01 21.59 -7.58
CA ILE A 185 -15.97 20.96 -8.42
C ILE A 185 -16.66 20.24 -9.57
N ILE A 186 -16.12 20.43 -10.78
CA ILE A 186 -16.65 19.84 -12.00
C ILE A 186 -15.78 18.64 -12.38
N THR A 187 -16.42 17.52 -12.67
CA THR A 187 -15.80 16.29 -13.17
C THR A 187 -16.59 15.79 -14.37
N THR A 188 -16.05 14.84 -15.16
CA THR A 188 -16.83 14.18 -16.22
C THR A 188 -17.21 12.76 -15.80
N MET A 189 -18.19 12.18 -16.48
CA MET A 189 -18.60 10.79 -16.25
C MET A 189 -17.49 9.76 -16.54
N PHE A 190 -16.49 10.13 -17.37
CA PHE A 190 -15.35 9.27 -17.70
C PHE A 190 -14.13 9.46 -16.79
N SER A 191 -14.16 10.46 -15.90
CA SER A 191 -13.12 10.62 -14.88
C SER A 191 -13.06 9.40 -13.95
N HIS A 192 -11.89 9.19 -13.33
CA HIS A 192 -11.76 8.10 -12.38
C HIS A 192 -12.70 8.37 -11.18
N PRO A 193 -13.36 7.36 -10.57
CA PRO A 193 -14.36 7.60 -9.52
C PRO A 193 -13.85 8.41 -8.30
N CYS A 194 -12.54 8.39 -8.03
CA CYS A 194 -11.95 9.19 -6.97
C CYS A 194 -12.02 10.70 -7.23
N ASP A 195 -12.13 11.13 -8.49
CA ASP A 195 -12.24 12.53 -8.89
C ASP A 195 -13.59 13.14 -8.47
N ALA A 196 -14.62 12.30 -8.27
CA ALA A 196 -15.90 12.70 -7.70
C ALA A 196 -15.95 12.44 -6.17
N ALA A 197 -15.53 11.24 -5.74
CA ALA A 197 -15.69 10.83 -4.35
C ALA A 197 -14.86 11.67 -3.38
N THR A 198 -13.63 12.02 -3.77
CA THR A 198 -12.70 12.69 -2.85
C THR A 198 -13.00 14.19 -2.69
N PRO A 199 -13.37 14.97 -3.73
CA PRO A 199 -13.84 16.34 -3.52
C PRO A 199 -15.15 16.43 -2.73
N ASN A 200 -16.08 15.49 -2.96
CA ASN A 200 -17.31 15.39 -2.16
C ASN A 200 -16.98 15.17 -0.68
N THR A 201 -16.05 14.24 -0.38
CA THR A 201 -15.54 14.02 0.98
C THR A 201 -14.85 15.27 1.55
N ALA A 202 -14.18 16.06 0.70
CA ALA A 202 -13.61 17.36 1.08
C ALA A 202 -14.66 18.48 1.19
N GLY A 203 -15.96 18.19 1.05
CA GLY A 203 -17.06 19.13 1.25
C GLY A 203 -17.38 20.03 0.06
N PHE A 204 -16.95 19.69 -1.15
CA PHE A 204 -17.41 20.33 -2.38
C PHE A 204 -18.70 19.68 -2.89
N LYS A 205 -19.55 20.48 -3.51
CA LYS A 205 -20.63 19.97 -4.36
C LYS A 205 -20.03 19.55 -5.70
N VAL A 206 -20.15 18.28 -6.05
CA VAL A 206 -19.62 17.75 -7.31
C VAL A 206 -20.68 17.88 -8.40
N ILE A 207 -20.27 18.45 -9.54
CA ILE A 207 -21.06 18.53 -10.76
C ILE A 207 -20.43 17.58 -11.77
N THR A 208 -21.16 16.54 -12.15
CA THR A 208 -20.72 15.58 -13.16
C THR A 208 -21.28 15.95 -14.52
N LEU A 209 -20.40 16.18 -15.49
CA LEU A 209 -20.77 16.39 -16.88
C LEU A 209 -20.93 15.05 -17.58
N MET A 210 -22.07 14.87 -18.26
CA MET A 210 -22.34 13.70 -19.08
C MET A 210 -21.70 13.87 -20.46
N PRO A 211 -21.23 12.76 -21.08
CA PRO A 211 -20.64 12.82 -22.42
C PRO A 211 -21.68 13.18 -23.47
N ASP A 212 -21.21 13.68 -24.62
CA ASP A 212 -22.04 13.88 -25.79
C ASP A 212 -22.05 12.63 -26.68
N GLU A 213 -22.56 12.74 -27.90
CA GLU A 213 -22.68 11.61 -28.84
C GLU A 213 -21.31 11.03 -29.27
N SER A 214 -20.22 11.78 -29.14
CA SER A 214 -18.86 11.35 -29.53
C SER A 214 -18.04 10.76 -28.38
N GLY A 215 -18.58 10.77 -27.16
CA GLY A 215 -17.86 10.37 -25.94
C GLY A 215 -17.09 11.52 -25.33
#